data_AF-A0A1S1Y8V8-F1
#
_entry.id   AF-A0A1S1Y8V8-F1
#
_cell.length_a   1.000
_cell.length_b   1.000
_cell.length_c   1.000
_cell.angle_alpha   90.00
_cell.angle_beta   90.00
_cell.angle_gamma   90.00
#
_symmetry.space_group_name_H-M   'P 1'
#
loop_
_entity.id
_entity.type
_entity.pdbx_description
1 polymer ?
#
loop_
_entity_poly.entity_id
_entity_poly.type
_entity_poly.pdbx_seq_one_letter_code
_entity_poly.pdbx_strand_id
1 'polypeptide(L)' 'MSFDYKRLIKFEHNIGDKDKKVRMVSGIVLVFVSLFTASILMLLVGGVLIATSYFGWCPAYSGFDKNTLNQNADSQ' A
#
# COMPACT_ATOMS: atom_id res chain seq x y z
N MET A 1 -13.95 5.65 14.91
CA MET A 1 -14.01 4.59 13.87
C MET A 1 -13.51 3.31 14.51
N SER A 2 -14.32 2.25 14.53
CA SER A 2 -13.86 0.94 15.03
C SER A 2 -13.01 0.30 13.94
N PHE A 3 -11.83 -0.21 14.29
CA PHE A 3 -10.96 -0.89 13.34
C PHE A 3 -11.49 -2.31 13.11
N ASP A 4 -11.87 -2.60 11.86
CA ASP A 4 -12.57 -3.83 11.50
C ASP A 4 -11.56 -4.88 11.00
N TYR A 5 -11.07 -5.72 11.91
CA TYR A 5 -10.03 -6.70 11.62
C TYR A 5 -10.45 -7.73 10.56
N LYS A 6 -11.75 -7.99 10.40
CA LYS A 6 -12.26 -8.87 9.33
C LYS A 6 -12.05 -8.28 7.94
N ARG A 7 -12.03 -6.96 7.81
CA ARG A 7 -11.80 -6.29 6.52
C ARG A 7 -10.34 -6.27 6.10
N LEU A 8 -9.40 -6.46 7.03
CA LEU A 8 -7.96 -6.53 6.72
C LEU A 8 -7.58 -7.62 5.71
N ILE A 9 -8.36 -8.69 5.62
CA ILE A 9 -8.14 -9.82 4.70
C ILE A 9 -9.06 -9.78 3.49
N LYS A 10 -10.03 -8.86 3.48
CA LYS A 10 -10.96 -8.70 2.37
C LYS A 10 -10.23 -7.95 1.27
N PHE A 11 -9.94 -8.65 0.17
CA PHE A 11 -9.39 -8.04 -1.04
C PHE A 11 -10.43 -7.12 -1.66
N GLU A 12 -10.20 -5.82 -1.50
CA GLU A 12 -11.03 -4.78 -2.06
C GLU A 12 -10.11 -3.75 -2.72
N HIS A 13 -10.36 -3.40 -3.97
CA HIS A 13 -9.57 -2.38 -4.62
C HIS A 13 -9.90 -1.03 -3.95
N ASN A 14 -8.97 -0.51 -3.14
CA ASN A 14 -9.22 0.65 -2.25
C ASN A 14 -8.14 1.74 -2.36
N ILE A 15 -7.17 1.54 -3.25
CA ILE A 15 -6.07 2.46 -3.51
C ILE A 15 -6.30 3.12 -4.87
N GLY A 16 -6.39 4.44 -4.90
CA GLY A 16 -6.35 5.24 -6.13
C GLY A 16 -4.94 5.38 -6.72
N ASP A 17 -4.84 5.80 -7.98
CA ASP A 17 -3.56 5.85 -8.72
C ASP A 17 -2.46 6.65 -8.04
N LYS A 18 -2.82 7.73 -7.32
CA LYS A 18 -1.87 8.57 -6.58
C LYS A 18 -1.20 7.78 -5.45
N ASP A 19 -1.98 7.20 -4.55
CA ASP A 19 -1.48 6.40 -3.43
C ASP A 19 -0.76 5.14 -3.92
N LYS A 20 -1.24 4.54 -5.02
CA LYS A 20 -0.59 3.39 -5.67
C LYS A 20 0.82 3.75 -6.09
N LYS A 21 0.99 4.88 -6.78
CA LYS A 21 2.29 5.35 -7.27
C LYS A 21 3.23 5.68 -6.11
N VAL A 22 2.76 6.39 -5.09
CA VAL A 22 3.57 6.71 -3.90
C VAL A 22 4.03 5.45 -3.19
N ARG A 23 3.14 4.46 -2.99
CA ARG A 23 3.47 3.18 -2.34
C ARG A 23 4.42 2.33 -3.16
N MET A 24 4.26 2.33 -4.49
CA MET A 24 5.15 1.61 -5.39
C MET A 24 6.55 2.23 -5.38
N VAL A 25 6.65 3.56 -5.48
CA VAL A 25 7.94 4.27 -5.42
C VAL A 25 8.60 4.07 -4.06
N SER A 26 7.87 4.22 -2.96
CA SER A 26 8.43 4.02 -1.62
C SER A 26 8.90 2.58 -1.41
N GLY A 27 8.15 1.58 -1.88
CA GLY A 27 8.54 0.18 -1.85
C GLY A 27 9.83 -0.09 -2.64
N ILE A 28 9.94 0.44 -3.86
CA ILE A 28 11.14 0.31 -4.71
C ILE A 28 12.36 0.95 -4.04
N VAL A 29 12.22 2.18 -3.51
CA VAL A 29 13.31 2.87 -2.81
C VAL A 29 13.74 2.08 -1.59
N LEU A 30 12.81 1.52 -0.82
CA LEU A 30 13.11 0.76 0.39
C LEU A 30 13.83 -0.56 0.06
N VAL A 31 13.41 -1.26 -1.01
CA VAL A 31 14.13 -2.42 -1.55
C VAL A 31 15.54 -2.01 -1.99
N PHE A 32 15.69 -0.91 -2.70
CA PHE A 32 17.00 -0.44 -3.17
C PHE A 32 17.95 -0.15 -2.01
N VAL A 33 17.50 0.58 -0.99
CA VAL A 33 18.27 0.86 0.23
C VAL A 33 18.62 -0.45 0.97
N SER A 34 17.69 -1.41 1.03
CA SER A 34 17.91 -2.69 1.71
C SER A 34 19.09 -3.50 1.15
N LEU A 35 19.38 -3.34 -0.16
CA LEU A 35 20.52 -3.99 -0.81
C LEU A 35 21.86 -3.44 -0.28
N PHE A 36 21.93 -2.13 0.00
CA PHE A 36 23.13 -1.50 0.57
C PHE A 36 23.28 -1.79 2.06
N THR A 37 22.18 -1.88 2.80
CA THR A 37 22.18 -2.18 4.24
C THR A 37 22.25 -3.68 4.54
N ALA A 38 22.26 -4.55 3.51
CA ALA A 38 22.23 -6.02 3.63
C ALA A 38 21.13 -6.54 4.59
N SER A 39 19.98 -5.86 4.63
CA SER A 39 18.94 -6.08 5.64
C SER A 39 17.74 -6.80 5.04
N ILE A 40 17.63 -8.09 5.34
CA ILE A 40 16.55 -8.98 4.86
C ILE A 40 15.16 -8.47 5.29
N LEU A 41 15.04 -7.89 6.50
CA LEU A 41 13.77 -7.34 6.98
C LEU A 41 13.28 -6.17 6.13
N MET A 42 14.16 -5.24 5.75
CA MET A 42 13.80 -4.13 4.87
C MET A 42 13.41 -4.62 3.47
N LEU A 43 14.12 -5.62 2.95
CA LEU A 43 13.81 -6.24 1.66
C LEU A 43 12.39 -6.83 1.67
N LEU A 44 12.02 -7.58 2.72
CA LEU A 44 10.69 -8.17 2.86
C LEU A 44 9.60 -7.11 2.98
N VAL A 45 9.81 -6.08 3.82
CA VAL A 45 8.84 -5.00 3.99
C VAL A 45 8.64 -4.23 2.69
N GLY A 46 9.72 -3.90 1.99
CA GLY A 46 9.67 -3.26 0.67
C GLY A 46 8.95 -4.12 -0.37
N GLY A 47 9.23 -5.42 -0.40
CA GLY A 47 8.56 -6.39 -1.27
C GLY A 47 7.05 -6.47 -1.03
N VAL A 48 6.61 -6.52 0.23
CA VAL A 48 5.18 -6.50 0.59
C VAL A 48 4.53 -5.16 0.20
N LEU A 49 5.23 -4.04 0.37
CA LEU A 49 4.72 -2.73 -0.09
C LEU A 49 4.49 -2.71 -1.61
N ILE A 50 5.44 -3.23 -2.38
CA ILE A 50 5.32 -3.32 -3.84
C ILE A 50 4.16 -4.26 -4.21
N ALA A 51 4.10 -5.45 -3.62
CA ALA A 51 3.02 -6.41 -3.90
C ALA A 51 1.64 -5.82 -3.60
N THR A 52 1.45 -5.21 -2.42
CA THR A 52 0.17 -4.57 -2.06
C THR A 52 -0.19 -3.40 -2.96
N SER A 53 0.80 -2.61 -3.41
CA SER A 53 0.57 -1.56 -4.41
C SER A 53 0.18 -2.12 -5.78
N TYR A 54 0.75 -3.25 -6.20
CA TYR A 54 0.45 -3.89 -7.47
C TYR A 54 -0.99 -4.40 -7.51
N PHE A 55 -1.45 -5.07 -6.45
CA PHE A 55 -2.84 -5.52 -6.30
C PHE A 55 -3.84 -4.36 -6.06
N GLY A 56 -3.35 -3.15 -5.78
CA GLY A 56 -4.20 -1.98 -5.52
C GLY A 56 -5.03 -2.12 -4.24
N TRP A 57 -4.49 -2.84 -3.26
CA TRP A 57 -5.16 -3.12 -2.00
C TRP A 57 -4.24 -2.86 -0.82
N CYS A 58 -4.68 -2.02 0.12
CA CYS A 58 -4.01 -1.87 1.40
C CYS A 58 -4.87 -2.50 2.51
N PRO A 59 -4.34 -3.52 3.24
CA PRO A 59 -5.03 -4.12 4.39
C PRO A 59 -5.44 -3.07 5.41
N ALA A 60 -4.52 -2.14 5.74
CA ALA A 60 -4.79 -1.09 6.70
C ALA A 60 -5.93 -0.17 6.25
N TYR A 61 -5.99 0.21 4.97
CA TYR A 61 -7.08 1.05 4.45
C TYR A 61 -8.40 0.29 4.51
N SER A 62 -8.41 -1.01 4.21
CA SER A 62 -9.60 -1.87 4.29
C SER A 62 -10.12 -1.98 5.74
N GLY A 63 -9.24 -2.14 6.72
CA GLY A 63 -9.60 -2.19 8.14
C GLY A 63 -10.13 -0.85 8.70
N PHE A 64 -9.77 0.27 8.06
CA PHE A 64 -10.27 1.61 8.37
C PHE A 64 -11.42 2.06 7.46
N ASP A 65 -11.91 1.21 6.57
CA ASP A 65 -12.94 1.55 5.57
C ASP A 65 -12.58 2.80 4.73
N LYS A 66 -11.28 2.95 4.43
CA LYS A 66 -10.76 4.05 3.60
C LYS A 66 -10.60 3.62 2.16
N ASN A 67 -11.04 4.48 1.25
CA ASN A 67 -10.94 4.29 -0.19
C ASN A 67 -10.47 5.58 -0.87
N THR A 68 -9.40 5.52 -1.65
CA THR A 68 -8.84 6.70 -2.35
C THR A 68 -9.07 6.70 -3.86
N LEU A 69 -9.90 5.78 -4.38
CA LEU A 69 -10.21 5.67 -5.82
C LEU A 69 -10.82 6.96 -6.39
N ASN A 70 -11.68 7.62 -5.62
CA ASN A 70 -12.41 8.81 -6.06
C ASN A 70 -11.71 10.14 -5.75
N GLN A 71 -10.50 10.13 -5.16
CA GLN A 71 -9.81 11.37 -4.79
C GLN A 71 -9.30 12.17 -6.01
N ASN A 72 -9.44 11.63 -7.23
CA ASN A 72 -9.21 12.34 -8.49
C ASN A 72 -10.48 12.98 -9.09
N ALA A 73 -11.68 12.69 -8.57
CA ALA A 73 -12.93 13.27 -9.06
C ALA A 73 -13.25 14.66 -8.45
N ASP A 74 -12.66 15.00 -7.30
CA ASP A 74 -12.87 16.28 -6.58
C ASP A 74 -11.75 17.32 -6.83
N SER A 75 -10.89 17.12 -7.84
CA SER A 75 -9.83 18.07 -8.20
C SER A 75 -9.90 18.55 -9.67
N GLN A 76 -11.08 18.49 -10.28
CA GLN A 76 -11.38 19.14 -11.56
C GLN A 76 -12.43 20.23 -11.35
#